data_AF-A0A7L2YLH7-F1
#
_entry.id   AF-A0A7L2YLH7-F1
#
_cell.length_a   1.000
_cell.length_b   1.000
_cell.length_c   1.000
_cell.angle_alpha   90.00
_cell.angle_beta   90.00
_cell.angle_gamma   90.00
#
_symmetry.space_group_name_H-M   'P 1'
#
loop_
_entity.id
_entity.type
_entity.pdbx_description
1 polymer ?
#
loop_
_entity_poly.entity_id
_entity_poly.type
_entity_poly.pdbx_seq_one_letter_code
_entity_poly.pdbx_strand_id
1 'polypeptide(L)'
;FFHWVNNLPCSRCGGQTEPKSDYLLPTDDELRWNASQVENHYCKQCQFCNRFPRYSNPEKLLETRCGRCGEWANCFTLCCRAVGFEARYIWDYTDHVWTEVYSSSQKRWLHCDPCENVCDKPLLYETGWGKKLSYIIAFSKDEVVDVTWRYSCKHEEVLSRRTVLSEATLRETINALNR
;
A
#
# COMPACT_ATOMS: atom_id res chain seq x y z
N PHE A 1 -17.16 0.96 1.52
CA PHE A 1 -16.61 0.48 2.80
C PHE A 1 -15.51 1.40 3.26
N PHE A 2 -14.47 1.56 2.45
CA PHE A 2 -13.32 2.43 2.72
C PHE A 2 -13.45 3.78 1.99
N HIS A 3 -12.82 4.84 2.51
CA HIS A 3 -12.84 6.19 1.91
C HIS A 3 -11.43 6.76 1.78
N TRP A 4 -11.18 7.49 0.69
CA TRP A 4 -9.90 8.15 0.45
C TRP A 4 -9.73 9.39 1.32
N VAL A 5 -8.55 9.56 1.90
CA VAL A 5 -8.19 10.75 2.69
C VAL A 5 -7.00 11.45 2.03
N ASN A 6 -7.27 12.59 1.39
CA ASN A 6 -6.21 13.53 1.02
C ASN A 6 -5.90 14.43 2.22
N ASN A 7 -6.92 15.18 2.66
CA ASN A 7 -6.90 15.99 3.87
C ASN A 7 -8.12 15.70 4.73
N LEU A 8 -7.95 15.55 6.05
CA LEU A 8 -9.07 15.42 6.98
C LEU A 8 -9.87 16.73 7.06
N PRO A 9 -11.21 16.70 7.11
CA PRO A 9 -11.97 17.87 7.50
C PRO A 9 -11.68 18.24 8.96
N CYS A 10 -11.84 19.51 9.31
CA CYS A 10 -11.66 19.94 10.70
C CYS A 10 -12.77 19.35 11.58
N SER A 11 -12.39 18.65 12.65
CA SER A 11 -13.32 18.07 13.63
C SER A 11 -14.18 19.09 14.39
N ARG A 12 -13.79 20.37 14.39
CA ARG A 12 -14.55 21.44 15.07
C ARG A 12 -15.56 22.15 14.18
N CYS A 13 -15.18 22.52 12.96
CA CYS A 13 -16.04 23.29 12.06
C CYS A 13 -16.44 22.56 10.77
N GLY A 14 -15.93 21.35 10.51
CA GLY A 14 -16.12 20.63 9.25
C GLY A 14 -15.38 21.23 8.04
N GLY A 15 -14.71 22.36 8.21
CA GLY A 15 -14.01 23.08 7.15
C GLY A 15 -12.72 22.39 6.68
N GLN A 16 -12.11 22.97 5.64
CA GLN A 16 -10.86 22.46 5.07
C GLN A 16 -9.67 22.61 6.03
N THR A 17 -8.70 21.72 5.88
CA THR A 17 -7.42 21.76 6.59
C THR A 17 -6.26 21.70 5.61
N GLU A 18 -5.09 22.14 6.05
CA GLU A 18 -3.84 22.03 5.30
C GLU A 18 -2.87 21.08 6.04
N PRO A 19 -2.19 20.17 5.33
CA PRO A 19 -1.17 19.33 5.95
C PRO A 19 0.04 20.20 6.34
N LYS A 20 0.58 19.98 7.53
CA LYS A 20 1.87 20.55 7.94
C LYS A 20 3.01 19.59 7.58
N SER A 21 4.20 20.14 7.34
CA SER A 21 5.42 19.36 7.07
C SER A 21 5.80 18.46 8.24
N ASP A 22 5.51 18.92 9.46
CA ASP A 22 5.97 18.26 10.67
C ASP A 22 4.91 17.25 11.12
N TYR A 23 5.36 16.01 11.29
CA TYR A 23 4.57 14.97 11.94
C TYR A 23 4.37 15.30 13.42
N LEU A 24 3.20 14.94 13.93
CA LEU A 24 2.92 14.96 15.36
C LEU A 24 3.57 13.74 16.01
N LEU A 25 3.97 13.89 17.27
CA LEU A 25 4.39 12.76 18.09
C LEU A 25 3.20 11.80 18.27
N PRO A 26 3.35 10.51 17.94
CA PRO A 26 2.34 9.50 18.22
C PRO A 26 2.04 9.43 19.73
N THR A 27 0.77 9.25 20.05
CA THR A 27 0.29 8.89 21.39
C THR A 27 0.46 7.40 21.62
N ASP A 28 0.40 6.96 22.88
CA ASP A 28 0.50 5.53 23.22
C ASP A 28 -0.58 4.68 22.54
N ASP A 29 -1.80 5.21 22.36
CA ASP A 29 -2.88 4.51 21.65
C ASP A 29 -2.59 4.42 20.14
N GLU A 30 -2.06 5.49 19.54
CA GLU A 30 -1.65 5.46 18.12
C GLU A 30 -0.53 4.44 17.89
N LEU A 31 0.47 4.39 18.78
CA LEU A 31 1.54 3.39 18.74
C LEU A 31 1.03 1.96 18.94
N ARG A 32 0.07 1.75 19.85
CA ARG A 32 -0.59 0.44 20.05
C ARG A 32 -1.19 -0.12 18.77
N TRP A 33 -1.70 0.75 17.90
CA TRP A 33 -2.26 0.38 16.59
C TRP A 33 -1.26 0.52 15.43
N ASN A 34 0.05 0.51 15.74
CA ASN A 34 1.16 0.60 14.79
C ASN A 34 1.11 1.86 13.88
N ALA A 35 0.69 3.01 14.41
CA ALA A 35 0.86 4.30 13.74
C ALA A 35 2.10 5.02 14.27
N SER A 36 3.23 4.85 13.57
CA SER A 36 4.48 5.56 13.89
C SER A 36 4.54 6.98 13.31
N GLN A 37 3.68 7.28 12.33
CA GLN A 37 3.58 8.59 11.70
C GLN A 37 2.17 9.15 11.89
N VAL A 38 2.09 10.40 12.34
CA VAL A 38 0.82 11.11 12.54
C VAL A 38 0.88 12.46 11.82
N GLU A 39 0.11 12.61 10.76
CA GLU A 39 0.06 13.86 9.99
C GLU A 39 -0.75 14.92 10.76
N ASN A 40 -0.32 16.19 10.67
CA ASN A 40 -1.06 17.32 11.22
C ASN A 40 -1.85 18.03 10.14
N HIS A 41 -3.17 17.83 10.15
CA HIS A 41 -4.12 18.50 9.28
C HIS A 41 -4.64 19.75 9.99
N TYR A 42 -3.96 20.87 9.78
CA TYR A 42 -4.19 22.09 10.54
C TYR A 42 -5.34 22.92 9.95
N CYS A 43 -6.30 23.30 10.80
CA CYS A 43 -7.38 24.21 10.45
C CYS A 43 -7.03 25.64 10.86
N LYS A 44 -6.84 26.54 9.89
CA LYS A 44 -6.57 27.96 10.15
C LYS A 44 -7.74 28.69 10.81
N GLN A 45 -8.98 28.34 10.48
CA GLN A 45 -10.17 29.00 11.04
C GLN A 45 -10.34 28.69 12.54
N CYS A 46 -10.17 27.42 12.92
CA CYS A 46 -10.31 26.99 14.31
C CYS A 46 -9.01 27.05 15.12
N GLN A 47 -7.88 27.37 14.46
CA GLN A 47 -6.52 27.25 15.01
C GLN A 47 -6.31 25.87 15.67
N PHE A 48 -6.71 24.81 14.98
CA PHE A 48 -6.82 23.46 15.55
C PHE A 48 -6.08 22.40 14.72
N CYS A 49 -5.32 21.55 15.41
CA CYS A 49 -4.60 20.42 14.82
C CYS A 49 -5.51 19.19 14.75
N ASN A 50 -5.81 18.72 13.54
CA ASN A 50 -6.51 17.45 13.33
C ASN A 50 -5.47 16.36 13.07
N ARG A 51 -5.45 15.34 13.90
CA ARG A 51 -4.46 14.26 13.83
C ARG A 51 -4.90 13.24 12.80
N PHE A 52 -4.02 12.85 11.90
CA PHE A 52 -4.24 11.75 10.97
C PHE A 52 -3.17 10.68 11.15
N PRO A 53 -3.39 9.70 12.04
CA PRO A 53 -2.46 8.61 12.27
C PRO A 53 -2.44 7.66 11.06
N ARG A 54 -1.25 7.32 10.57
CA ARG A 54 -1.04 6.36 9.49
C ARG A 54 -0.97 4.94 10.07
N TYR A 55 -2.14 4.38 10.36
CA TYR A 55 -2.26 3.06 10.98
C TYR A 55 -1.83 1.93 10.03
N SER A 56 -0.95 1.05 10.51
CA SER A 56 -0.57 -0.18 9.79
C SER A 56 -1.20 -1.46 10.36
N ASN A 57 -1.88 -1.39 11.51
CA ASN A 57 -2.66 -2.51 12.03
C ASN A 57 -4.02 -2.62 11.28
N PRO A 58 -4.29 -3.70 10.53
CA PRO A 58 -5.50 -3.81 9.73
C PRO A 58 -6.79 -3.96 10.55
N GLU A 59 -6.72 -4.43 11.81
CA GLU A 59 -7.88 -4.45 12.70
C GLU A 59 -8.38 -3.02 12.96
N LYS A 60 -7.46 -2.07 13.21
CA LYS A 60 -7.82 -0.66 13.36
C LYS A 60 -8.41 -0.07 12.08
N LEU A 61 -7.95 -0.52 10.92
CA LEU A 61 -8.46 -0.07 9.62
C LEU A 61 -9.91 -0.51 9.35
N LEU A 62 -10.38 -1.60 9.98
CA LEU A 62 -11.79 -2.00 9.92
C LEU A 62 -12.72 -1.03 10.68
N GLU A 63 -12.17 -0.34 11.70
CA GLU A 63 -12.84 0.72 12.46
C GLU A 63 -12.76 2.06 11.73
N THR A 64 -11.55 2.51 11.35
CA THR A 64 -11.36 3.84 10.75
C THR A 64 -11.92 3.96 9.34
N ARG A 65 -11.85 2.86 8.56
CA ARG A 65 -12.39 2.74 7.20
C ARG A 65 -11.96 3.86 6.25
N CYS A 66 -10.75 4.38 6.44
CA CYS A 66 -10.23 5.48 5.64
C CYS A 66 -8.71 5.46 5.58
N GLY A 67 -8.16 6.09 4.55
CA GLY A 67 -6.73 6.24 4.36
C GLY A 67 -6.32 6.49 2.91
N ARG A 68 -5.07 6.18 2.58
CA ARG A 68 -4.50 6.22 1.23
C ARG A 68 -4.12 4.80 0.80
N CYS A 69 -3.38 4.65 -0.30
CA CYS A 69 -3.13 3.34 -0.90
C CYS A 69 -2.60 2.29 0.08
N GLY A 70 -1.73 2.70 1.02
CA GLY A 70 -1.25 1.87 2.13
C GLY A 70 -2.37 1.20 2.94
N GLU A 71 -3.26 2.01 3.51
CA GLU A 71 -4.37 1.53 4.34
C GLU A 71 -5.39 0.74 3.52
N TRP A 72 -5.66 1.18 2.29
CA TRP A 72 -6.57 0.49 1.37
C TRP A 72 -6.08 -0.92 1.04
N ALA A 73 -4.83 -1.07 0.58
CA ALA A 73 -4.26 -2.37 0.22
C ALA A 73 -4.15 -3.30 1.44
N ASN A 74 -3.77 -2.76 2.60
CA ASN A 74 -3.66 -3.53 3.83
C ASN A 74 -5.02 -4.12 4.27
N CYS A 75 -6.03 -3.26 4.39
CA CYS A 75 -7.38 -3.68 4.79
C CYS A 75 -8.03 -4.61 3.75
N PHE A 76 -7.83 -4.35 2.45
CA PHE A 76 -8.35 -5.23 1.39
C PHE A 76 -7.69 -6.61 1.40
N THR A 77 -6.36 -6.67 1.56
CA THR A 77 -5.64 -7.96 1.65
C THR A 77 -6.13 -8.79 2.84
N LEU A 78 -6.38 -8.16 3.99
CA LEU A 78 -7.04 -8.83 5.13
C LEU A 78 -8.41 -9.40 4.73
N CYS A 79 -9.26 -8.60 4.09
CA CYS A 79 -10.57 -9.04 3.63
C CYS A 79 -10.50 -10.26 2.70
N CYS A 80 -9.58 -10.24 1.72
CA CYS A 80 -9.36 -11.38 0.81
C CYS A 80 -9.00 -12.65 1.58
N ARG A 81 -8.08 -12.56 2.54
CA ARG A 81 -7.68 -13.70 3.37
C ARG A 81 -8.81 -14.19 4.26
N ALA A 82 -9.61 -13.28 4.83
CA ALA A 82 -10.72 -13.61 5.73
C ALA A 82 -11.83 -14.42 5.02
N VAL A 83 -12.07 -14.16 3.73
CA VAL A 83 -13.04 -14.92 2.93
C VAL A 83 -12.43 -16.17 2.26
N GLY A 84 -11.19 -16.53 2.60
CA GLY A 84 -10.55 -17.76 2.16
C GLY A 84 -9.78 -17.68 0.84
N PHE A 85 -9.61 -16.50 0.24
CA PHE A 85 -8.76 -16.37 -0.95
C PHE A 85 -7.28 -16.47 -0.58
N GLU A 86 -6.49 -17.12 -1.43
CA GLU A 86 -5.03 -16.93 -1.44
C GLU A 86 -4.74 -15.51 -1.92
N ALA A 87 -4.04 -14.73 -1.09
CA ALA A 87 -3.78 -13.34 -1.36
C ALA A 87 -2.34 -12.97 -0.98
N ARG A 88 -1.73 -12.10 -1.80
CA ARG A 88 -0.42 -11.50 -1.56
C ARG A 88 -0.57 -10.00 -1.39
N TYR A 89 0.14 -9.43 -0.42
CA TYR A 89 0.38 -8.00 -0.33
C TYR A 89 1.52 -7.63 -1.29
N ILE A 90 1.30 -6.66 -2.17
CA ILE A 90 2.27 -6.25 -3.19
C ILE A 90 2.85 -4.91 -2.80
N TRP A 91 4.18 -4.83 -2.79
CA TRP A 91 4.92 -3.62 -2.53
C TRP A 91 5.72 -3.20 -3.77
N ASP A 92 5.42 -2.02 -4.28
CA ASP A 92 6.18 -1.34 -5.32
C ASP A 92 7.11 -0.30 -4.68
N TYR A 93 8.40 -0.40 -5.02
CA TYR A 93 9.45 0.49 -4.55
C TYR A 93 9.15 1.98 -4.81
N THR A 94 8.34 2.27 -5.82
CA THR A 94 7.95 3.63 -6.22
C THR A 94 6.70 4.15 -5.49
N ASP A 95 6.62 3.88 -4.18
CA ASP A 95 5.58 4.37 -3.25
C ASP A 95 4.14 4.01 -3.66
N HIS A 96 3.90 2.73 -3.99
CA HIS A 96 2.54 2.22 -4.17
C HIS A 96 2.43 0.78 -3.67
N VAL A 97 1.22 0.38 -3.29
CA VAL A 97 0.94 -0.96 -2.78
C VAL A 97 -0.45 -1.41 -3.20
N TRP A 98 -0.62 -2.71 -3.40
CA TRP A 98 -1.87 -3.33 -3.82
C TRP A 98 -1.90 -4.82 -3.43
N THR A 99 -2.82 -5.59 -4.02
CA THR A 99 -3.03 -7.01 -3.69
C THR A 99 -2.96 -7.88 -4.94
N GLU A 100 -2.46 -9.11 -4.82
CA GLU A 100 -2.76 -10.17 -5.79
C GLU A 100 -3.65 -11.23 -5.16
N VAL A 101 -4.56 -11.80 -5.94
CA VAL A 101 -5.45 -12.89 -5.52
C VAL A 101 -5.33 -14.07 -6.48
N TYR A 102 -5.15 -15.29 -5.96
CA TYR A 102 -5.06 -16.48 -6.82
C TYR A 102 -6.43 -16.90 -7.35
N SER A 103 -6.54 -17.04 -8.67
CA SER A 103 -7.73 -17.56 -9.31
C SER A 103 -7.60 -19.07 -9.53
N SER A 104 -8.35 -19.85 -8.75
CA SER A 104 -8.39 -21.32 -8.91
C SER A 104 -8.94 -21.77 -10.27
N SER A 105 -9.79 -20.97 -10.91
CA SER A 105 -10.34 -21.27 -12.24
C SER A 105 -9.36 -20.98 -13.36
N GLN A 106 -8.60 -19.87 -13.28
CA GLN A 106 -7.61 -19.48 -14.29
C GLN A 106 -6.20 -20.01 -14.01
N LYS A 107 -5.98 -20.64 -12.85
CA LYS A 107 -4.69 -21.19 -12.41
C LYS A 107 -3.55 -20.16 -12.39
N ARG A 108 -3.87 -18.91 -12.03
CA ARG A 108 -2.89 -17.81 -11.97
C ARG A 108 -3.29 -16.75 -10.94
N TRP A 109 -2.30 -15.96 -10.55
CA TRP A 109 -2.49 -14.76 -9.75
C TRP A 109 -3.09 -13.62 -10.58
N LEU A 110 -4.09 -12.96 -10.02
CA LEU A 110 -4.75 -11.78 -10.56
C LEU A 110 -4.28 -10.55 -9.80
N HIS A 111 -3.88 -9.52 -10.53
CA HIS A 111 -3.65 -8.19 -9.97
C HIS A 111 -4.97 -7.59 -9.45
N CYS A 112 -4.98 -7.01 -8.26
CA CYS A 112 -6.13 -6.33 -7.66
C CYS A 112 -5.69 -5.04 -6.95
N ASP A 113 -6.10 -3.89 -7.48
CA ASP A 113 -5.88 -2.59 -6.84
C ASP A 113 -7.21 -2.05 -6.28
N PRO A 114 -7.41 -2.10 -4.95
CA PRO A 114 -8.65 -1.66 -4.33
C PRO A 114 -8.81 -0.12 -4.34
N CYS A 115 -7.71 0.63 -4.44
CA CYS A 115 -7.76 2.10 -4.50
C CYS A 115 -8.35 2.57 -5.82
N GLU A 116 -8.00 1.86 -6.89
CA GLU A 116 -8.39 2.16 -8.26
C GLU A 116 -9.63 1.38 -8.72
N ASN A 117 -10.12 0.45 -7.90
CA ASN A 117 -11.18 -0.50 -8.26
C ASN A 117 -10.86 -1.25 -9.57
N VAL A 118 -9.62 -1.74 -9.68
CA VAL A 118 -9.10 -2.41 -10.88
C VAL A 118 -8.72 -3.85 -10.56
N CYS A 119 -9.08 -4.77 -11.45
CA CYS A 119 -8.65 -6.16 -11.42
C CYS A 119 -8.05 -6.56 -12.77
N ASP A 120 -6.97 -7.33 -12.73
CA ASP A 120 -6.30 -7.98 -13.87
C ASP A 120 -5.79 -7.04 -14.97
N LYS A 121 -5.39 -5.82 -14.58
CA LYS A 121 -4.72 -4.85 -15.46
C LYS A 121 -3.31 -4.47 -14.95
N PRO A 122 -2.34 -5.38 -14.96
CA PRO A 122 -1.05 -5.16 -14.30
C PRO A 122 -0.20 -4.04 -14.95
N LEU A 123 -0.45 -3.69 -16.22
CA LEU A 123 0.23 -2.56 -16.88
C LEU A 123 -0.35 -1.18 -16.52
N LEU A 124 -1.32 -1.11 -15.59
CA LEU A 124 -1.91 0.15 -15.11
C LEU A 124 -0.83 1.16 -14.68
N TYR A 125 0.20 0.68 -13.97
CA TYR A 125 1.20 1.55 -13.36
C TYR A 125 2.21 2.07 -14.37
N GLU A 126 2.84 1.18 -15.15
CA GLU A 126 3.86 1.58 -16.13
C GLU A 126 3.25 2.27 -17.35
N THR A 127 2.19 1.69 -17.94
CA THR A 127 1.59 2.21 -19.18
C THR A 127 0.50 3.23 -18.90
N GLY A 128 -0.32 3.03 -17.86
CA GLY A 128 -1.41 3.95 -17.52
C GLY A 128 -0.91 5.21 -16.83
N TRP A 129 -0.15 5.07 -15.74
CA TRP A 129 0.34 6.22 -14.95
C TRP A 129 1.71 6.72 -15.40
N GLY A 130 2.42 5.97 -16.25
CA GLY A 130 3.78 6.32 -16.67
C GLY A 130 4.83 6.14 -15.57
N LYS A 131 4.57 5.30 -14.56
CA LYS A 131 5.53 5.05 -13.48
C LYS A 131 6.81 4.41 -14.04
N LYS A 132 7.95 4.86 -13.53
CA LYS A 132 9.27 4.27 -13.83
C LYS A 132 9.59 3.19 -12.81
N LEU A 133 9.05 1.99 -13.02
CA LEU A 133 9.16 0.87 -12.08
C LEU A 133 10.59 0.34 -11.93
N SER A 134 10.91 -0.24 -10.77
CA SER A 134 12.20 -0.90 -10.47
C SER A 134 12.02 -2.26 -9.79
N TYR A 135 11.45 -2.28 -8.58
CA TYR A 135 11.22 -3.50 -7.80
C TYR A 135 9.76 -3.57 -7.36
N ILE A 136 9.11 -4.71 -7.60
CA ILE A 136 7.77 -5.02 -7.10
C ILE A 136 7.80 -6.42 -6.49
N ILE A 137 7.64 -6.48 -5.17
CA ILE A 137 7.77 -7.71 -4.41
C ILE A 137 6.42 -8.07 -3.79
N ALA A 138 6.03 -9.33 -3.96
CA ALA A 138 4.82 -9.90 -3.40
C ALA A 138 5.13 -10.67 -2.12
N PHE A 139 4.28 -10.51 -1.11
CA PHE A 139 4.38 -11.19 0.19
C PHE A 139 3.08 -11.91 0.51
N SER A 140 3.14 -13.18 0.85
CA SER A 140 2.01 -13.94 1.40
C SER A 140 2.46 -14.75 2.61
N LYS A 141 1.53 -15.53 3.18
CA LYS A 141 1.85 -16.50 4.22
C LYS A 141 2.72 -17.67 3.74
N ASP A 142 2.78 -17.91 2.44
CA ASP A 142 3.43 -19.11 1.87
C ASP A 142 4.72 -18.77 1.10
N GLU A 143 4.81 -17.57 0.54
CA GLU A 143 5.91 -17.20 -0.36
C GLU A 143 6.15 -15.68 -0.43
N VAL A 144 7.41 -15.34 -0.72
CA VAL A 144 7.89 -14.03 -1.18
C VAL A 144 8.35 -14.17 -2.63
N VAL A 145 7.85 -13.33 -3.52
CA VAL A 145 8.11 -13.44 -4.97
C VAL A 145 8.41 -12.09 -5.57
N ASP A 146 9.49 -11.99 -6.34
CA ASP A 146 9.68 -10.85 -7.23
C ASP A 146 8.69 -10.96 -8.40
N VAL A 147 7.68 -10.09 -8.41
CA VAL A 147 6.62 -10.04 -9.42
C VAL A 147 6.80 -8.87 -10.39
N THR A 148 7.94 -8.17 -10.36
CA THR A 148 8.22 -6.98 -11.17
C THR A 148 7.85 -7.15 -12.64
N TRP A 149 8.22 -8.28 -13.23
CA TRP A 149 8.04 -8.57 -14.66
C TRP A 149 6.58 -8.68 -15.10
N ARG A 150 5.65 -8.94 -14.16
CA ARG A 150 4.21 -8.94 -14.43
C ARG A 150 3.68 -7.54 -14.72
N TYR A 151 4.26 -6.53 -14.09
CA TYR A 151 3.77 -5.14 -14.09
C TYR A 151 4.50 -4.24 -15.09
N SER A 152 5.39 -4.80 -15.90
CA SER A 152 6.16 -4.08 -16.91
C SER A 152 6.13 -4.81 -18.25
N CYS A 153 6.10 -4.05 -19.34
CA CYS A 153 6.40 -4.50 -20.69
C CYS A 153 7.72 -3.90 -21.22
N LYS A 154 8.42 -3.11 -20.39
CA LYS A 154 9.68 -2.42 -20.71
C LYS A 154 10.82 -2.95 -19.83
N HIS A 155 11.07 -4.25 -19.89
CA HIS A 155 11.95 -4.95 -18.95
C HIS A 155 13.40 -4.44 -18.96
N GLU A 156 13.94 -4.07 -20.12
CA GLU A 156 15.29 -3.48 -20.22
C GLU A 156 15.39 -2.13 -19.48
N GLU A 157 14.35 -1.29 -19.60
CA GLU A 157 14.30 -0.03 -18.87
C GLU A 157 14.18 -0.26 -17.37
N VAL A 158 13.37 -1.24 -16.94
CA VAL A 158 13.24 -1.62 -15.52
C VAL A 158 14.59 -2.11 -14.98
N LEU A 159 15.28 -3.01 -15.70
CA LEU A 159 16.60 -3.51 -15.33
C LEU A 159 17.60 -2.37 -15.12
N SER A 160 17.59 -1.34 -15.98
CA SER A 160 18.48 -0.18 -15.82
C SER A 160 18.25 0.61 -14.52
N ARG A 161 17.06 0.50 -13.91
CA ARG A 161 16.69 1.15 -12.64
C ARG A 161 16.86 0.24 -11.42
N ARG A 162 17.18 -1.03 -11.61
CA ARG A 162 17.37 -2.00 -10.53
C ARG A 162 18.81 -1.94 -10.00
N THR A 163 19.13 -0.83 -9.34
CA THR A 163 20.50 -0.50 -8.89
C THR A 163 20.70 -0.57 -7.38
N VAL A 164 19.65 -0.83 -6.60
CA VAL A 164 19.70 -0.82 -5.12
C VAL A 164 20.48 -2.02 -4.58
N LEU A 165 20.38 -3.17 -5.25
CA LEU A 165 21.11 -4.39 -4.93
C LEU A 165 21.30 -5.25 -6.19
N SER A 166 22.22 -6.22 -6.12
CA SER A 166 22.43 -7.17 -7.21
C SER A 166 21.25 -8.16 -7.33
N GLU A 167 20.94 -8.57 -8.56
CA GLU A 167 19.90 -9.59 -8.81
C GLU A 167 20.22 -10.93 -8.13
N ALA A 168 21.51 -11.28 -7.99
CA ALA A 168 21.94 -12.48 -7.28
C ALA A 168 21.56 -12.40 -5.80
N THR A 169 21.91 -11.29 -5.13
CA THR A 169 21.58 -11.04 -3.73
C THR A 169 20.07 -11.03 -3.51
N LEU A 170 19.31 -10.36 -4.37
CA LEU A 170 17.85 -10.32 -4.27
C LEU A 170 17.27 -11.74 -4.34
N ARG A 171 17.58 -12.48 -5.42
CA ARG A 171 17.09 -13.84 -5.64
C ARG A 171 17.47 -14.79 -4.51
N GLU A 172 18.71 -14.74 -4.04
CA GLU A 172 19.17 -15.59 -2.93
C GLU A 172 18.45 -15.26 -1.63
N THR A 173 18.17 -13.98 -1.38
CA THR A 173 17.40 -13.55 -0.21
C THR A 173 15.96 -14.06 -0.27
N ILE A 174 15.24 -13.90 -1.40
CA ILE A 174 13.86 -14.43 -1.47
C ILE A 174 13.86 -15.96 -1.40
N ASN A 175 14.84 -16.62 -2.03
CA ASN A 175 14.98 -18.07 -1.92
C ASN A 175 15.21 -18.53 -0.48
N ALA A 176 15.98 -17.77 0.32
CA ALA A 176 16.19 -18.08 1.73
C ALA A 176 14.92 -17.88 2.56
N LEU A 177 14.08 -16.89 2.23
CA LEU A 177 12.79 -16.64 2.90
C LEU A 177 11.72 -17.68 2.57
N ASN A 178 11.83 -18.35 1.42
CA ASN A 178 10.88 -19.38 0.96
C ASN A 178 11.28 -20.81 1.37
N ARG A 179 12.38 -20.98 2.13
CA ARG A 179 12.81 -22.29 2.65
C ARG A 179 12.12 -22.59 3.98
#